data_AF-A0A7J8XLP2-F1
#
_entry.id   AF-A0A7J8XLP2-F1
#
_cell.length_a   1.000
_cell.length_b   1.000
_cell.length_c   1.000
_cell.angle_alpha   90.00
_cell.angle_beta   90.00
_cell.angle_gamma   90.00
#
_symmetry.space_group_name_H-M   'P 1'
#
loop_
_entity.id
_entity.type
_entity.pdbx_description
1 polymer ?
#
loop_
_entity_poly.entity_id
_entity_poly.type
_entity_poly.pdbx_seq_one_letter_code
_entity_poly.pdbx_strand_id
1 'polypeptide(L)'
;MAKAANVDKVRRLRGWVQNYDWGRCGAEAQVARLLALNSGAEVKPDRPYAEFWMGTHDSGPSFLADGYGEGQNVGLKEWIRKNPNVLGHKVLEKWGPDLPFLFKVLSVAKALSIQAHPDKELAKELLKLKPNLYKDGNHKPEMALAITEFRALCGFITLE
;
A
#
# COMPACT_ATOMS: atom_id res chain seq x y z
N MET A 1 7.28 37.65 11.98
CA MET A 1 6.23 36.85 11.30
C MET A 1 6.91 35.98 10.26
N ALA A 2 7.08 34.69 10.53
CA ALA A 2 7.69 33.77 9.59
C ALA A 2 6.72 33.52 8.43
N LYS A 3 7.16 33.79 7.20
CA LYS A 3 6.42 33.43 5.99
C LYS A 3 6.13 31.93 6.03
N ALA A 4 4.86 31.55 6.04
CA ALA A 4 4.45 30.18 5.82
C ALA A 4 5.06 29.75 4.47
N ALA A 5 6.04 28.85 4.50
CA ALA A 5 6.61 28.29 3.30
C ALA A 5 5.46 27.70 2.48
N ASN A 6 5.39 28.08 1.20
CA ASN A 6 4.43 27.53 0.27
C ASN A 6 4.78 26.06 0.05
N VAL A 7 4.26 25.18 0.92
CA VAL A 7 4.37 23.74 0.74
C VAL A 7 3.50 23.44 -0.47
N ASP A 8 4.11 23.05 -1.59
CA ASP A 8 3.34 22.52 -2.72
C ASP A 8 2.32 21.50 -2.17
N LYS A 9 1.03 21.82 -2.36
CA LYS A 9 -0.09 21.07 -1.78
C LYS A 9 -0.17 19.63 -2.32
N VAL A 10 0.50 19.35 -3.43
CA VAL A 10 0.55 18.07 -4.09
C VAL A 10 2.01 17.61 -4.14
N ARG A 11 2.27 16.41 -3.61
CA ARG A 11 3.59 15.77 -3.62
C ARG A 11 3.52 14.52 -4.47
N ARG A 12 4.50 14.34 -5.37
CA ARG A 12 4.59 13.12 -6.17
C ARG A 12 5.20 12.02 -5.31
N LEU A 13 4.56 10.85 -5.30
CA LEU A 13 5.09 9.67 -4.61
C LEU A 13 5.86 8.77 -5.58
N ARG A 14 6.93 8.16 -5.09
CA ARG A 14 7.49 6.92 -5.61
C ARG A 14 6.95 5.76 -4.78
N GLY A 15 6.21 4.88 -5.43
CA GLY A 15 5.63 3.71 -4.77
C GLY A 15 6.62 2.54 -4.68
N TRP A 16 6.18 1.47 -4.02
CA TRP A 16 6.97 0.25 -3.85
C TRP A 16 6.38 -0.90 -4.67
N VAL A 17 7.21 -1.75 -5.26
CA VAL A 17 6.74 -2.92 -6.01
C VAL A 17 7.12 -4.21 -5.30
N GLN A 18 6.14 -5.08 -5.09
CA GLN A 18 6.35 -6.46 -4.68
C GLN A 18 6.32 -7.39 -5.89
N ASN A 19 7.33 -8.26 -5.99
CA ASN A 19 7.51 -9.19 -7.11
C ASN A 19 7.18 -10.63 -6.72
N TYR A 20 6.00 -10.84 -6.13
CA TYR A 20 5.57 -12.18 -5.74
C TYR A 20 5.28 -13.06 -6.97
N ASP A 21 5.56 -14.35 -6.87
CA ASP A 21 5.51 -15.32 -7.98
C ASP A 21 4.11 -15.54 -8.60
N TRP A 22 3.06 -15.03 -7.95
CA TRP A 22 1.69 -15.05 -8.46
C TRP A 22 1.39 -13.88 -9.42
N GLY A 23 2.27 -12.88 -9.49
CA GLY A 23 2.10 -11.70 -10.33
C GLY A 23 2.25 -11.98 -11.82
N ARG A 24 1.67 -11.13 -12.66
CA ARG A 24 1.92 -11.13 -14.11
C ARG A 24 3.37 -10.73 -14.40
N CYS A 25 3.95 -11.27 -15.46
CA CYS A 25 5.32 -10.97 -15.85
C CYS A 25 5.41 -9.83 -16.87
N GLY A 26 6.52 -9.10 -16.82
CA GLY A 26 6.90 -8.17 -17.86
C GLY A 26 5.86 -7.08 -18.16
N ALA A 27 5.77 -6.68 -19.42
CA ALA A 27 4.92 -5.58 -19.87
C ALA A 27 3.41 -5.87 -19.77
N GLU A 28 3.00 -7.15 -19.64
CA GLU A 28 1.60 -7.52 -19.44
C GLU A 28 1.07 -7.17 -18.04
N ALA A 29 1.97 -6.98 -17.08
CA ALA A 29 1.60 -6.57 -15.74
C ALA A 29 1.32 -5.06 -15.69
N GLN A 30 0.11 -4.68 -15.30
CA GLN A 30 -0.24 -3.27 -15.05
C GLN A 30 0.69 -2.65 -13.99
N VAL A 31 1.10 -3.43 -12.99
CA VAL A 31 2.10 -3.02 -11.98
C VAL A 31 3.45 -2.67 -12.61
N ALA A 32 3.91 -3.42 -13.62
CA ALA A 32 5.16 -3.12 -14.32
C ALA A 32 5.06 -1.81 -15.11
N ARG A 33 3.94 -1.61 -15.83
CA ARG A 33 3.67 -0.36 -16.53
C ARG A 33 3.63 0.84 -15.58
N LEU A 34 2.94 0.70 -14.45
CA LEU A 34 2.88 1.75 -13.43
C LEU A 34 4.25 2.05 -12.83
N LEU A 35 5.07 1.03 -12.57
CA LEU A 35 6.45 1.21 -12.11
C LEU A 35 7.26 2.05 -13.11
N ALA A 36 7.24 1.68 -14.40
CA ALA A 36 7.95 2.40 -15.44
C ALA A 36 7.51 3.87 -15.53
N LEU A 37 6.20 4.14 -15.47
CA LEU A 37 5.68 5.52 -15.46
C LEU A 37 6.02 6.29 -14.18
N ASN A 38 6.04 5.61 -13.04
CA ASN A 38 6.26 6.23 -11.74
C ASN A 38 7.73 6.58 -11.48
N SER A 39 8.67 5.70 -11.88
CA SER A 39 10.09 5.82 -11.55
C SER A 39 11.05 5.83 -12.74
N GLY A 40 10.57 5.58 -13.96
CA GLY A 40 11.42 5.40 -15.14
C GLY A 40 12.18 4.07 -15.16
N ALA A 41 11.86 3.15 -14.25
CA ALA A 41 12.54 1.86 -14.18
C ALA A 41 12.26 0.99 -15.41
N GLU A 42 13.28 0.27 -15.85
CA GLU A 42 13.18 -0.72 -16.91
C GLU A 42 12.33 -1.93 -16.48
N VAL A 43 11.44 -2.38 -17.36
CA VAL A 43 10.61 -3.56 -17.15
C VAL A 43 11.36 -4.80 -17.63
N LYS A 44 11.54 -5.76 -16.73
CA LYS A 44 12.17 -7.05 -17.06
C LYS A 44 11.11 -8.05 -17.54
N PRO A 45 11.23 -8.63 -18.75
CA PRO A 45 10.20 -9.49 -19.34
C PRO A 45 9.77 -10.67 -18.46
N ASP A 46 10.71 -11.38 -17.84
CA ASP A 46 10.41 -12.61 -17.08
C ASP A 46 10.18 -12.37 -15.58
N ARG A 47 10.22 -11.12 -15.12
CA ARG A 47 10.04 -10.78 -13.71
C ARG A 47 8.54 -10.67 -13.39
N PRO A 48 8.03 -11.31 -12.33
CA PRO A 48 6.66 -11.09 -11.88
C PRO A 48 6.53 -9.72 -11.20
N TYR A 49 5.46 -9.00 -11.49
CA TYR A 49 5.11 -7.70 -10.92
C TYR A 49 3.72 -7.81 -10.30
N ALA A 50 3.66 -8.08 -9.00
CA ALA A 50 2.45 -8.55 -8.32
C ALA A 50 1.65 -7.40 -7.71
N GLU A 51 2.31 -6.55 -6.91
CA GLU A 51 1.66 -5.44 -6.20
C GLU A 51 2.46 -4.15 -6.36
N PHE A 52 1.77 -3.03 -6.58
CA PHE A 52 2.30 -1.68 -6.47
C PHE A 52 1.70 -1.02 -5.22
N TRP A 53 2.51 -0.66 -4.24
CA TRP A 53 2.09 -0.14 -2.93
C TRP A 53 2.29 1.36 -2.85
N MET A 54 1.28 2.03 -2.29
CA MET A 54 1.27 3.46 -2.01
C MET A 54 0.79 3.69 -0.57
N GLY A 55 1.69 4.14 0.29
CA GLY A 55 1.40 4.38 1.70
C GLY A 55 2.64 4.37 2.60
N THR A 56 2.42 4.15 3.89
CA THR A 56 3.42 4.24 4.96
C THR A 56 3.81 2.89 5.55
N HIS A 57 3.48 1.79 4.88
CA HIS A 57 3.76 0.44 5.36
C HIS A 57 5.28 0.13 5.33
N ASP A 58 5.82 -0.43 6.41
CA ASP A 58 7.28 -0.61 6.57
C ASP A 58 7.87 -1.61 5.56
N SER A 59 7.14 -2.69 5.23
CA SER A 59 7.57 -3.69 4.22
C SER A 59 7.46 -3.21 2.76
N GLY A 60 6.90 -2.04 2.51
CA GLY A 60 6.74 -1.49 1.16
C GLY A 60 6.60 0.02 1.22
N PRO A 61 7.65 0.74 1.64
CA PRO A 61 7.57 2.17 1.93
C PRO A 61 7.45 2.98 0.64
N SER A 62 6.57 3.98 0.64
CA SER A 62 6.58 5.02 -0.40
C SER A 62 7.53 6.14 -0.03
N PHE A 63 8.03 6.85 -1.04
CA PHE A 63 8.95 7.96 -0.89
C PHE A 63 8.44 9.21 -1.61
N LEU A 64 8.83 10.39 -1.13
CA LEU A 64 8.62 11.62 -1.89
C LEU A 64 9.57 11.64 -3.09
N ALA A 65 9.04 11.99 -4.27
CA ALA A 65 9.82 12.10 -5.50
C ALA A 65 10.56 13.43 -5.60
N ASP A 66 10.04 14.46 -4.95
CA ASP A 66 10.56 15.82 -4.83
C ASP A 66 11.31 15.95 -3.51
N GLY A 67 12.63 15.69 -3.53
CA GLY A 67 13.45 15.77 -2.33
C GLY A 67 13.34 17.12 -1.63
N TYR A 68 13.05 17.12 -0.32
CA TYR A 68 13.42 18.23 0.54
C TYR A 68 14.94 18.14 0.76
N GLY A 69 15.70 18.95 0.01
CA GLY A 69 17.17 18.96 0.03
C GLY A 69 17.79 17.96 -0.95
N GLU A 70 18.85 18.41 -1.62
CA GLU A 70 19.60 17.64 -2.62
C GLU A 70 19.91 16.21 -2.13
N GLY A 71 19.49 15.20 -2.89
CA GLY A 71 19.96 13.82 -2.76
C GLY A 71 19.27 12.92 -1.71
N GLN A 72 18.29 13.39 -0.93
CA GLN A 72 17.66 12.55 0.10
C GLN A 72 16.33 11.92 -0.35
N ASN A 73 16.28 10.58 -0.30
CA ASN A 73 15.06 9.81 -0.52
C ASN A 73 14.19 9.82 0.74
N VAL A 74 13.36 10.85 0.93
CA VAL A 74 12.53 11.01 2.13
C VAL A 74 11.35 10.04 2.08
N GLY A 75 11.28 9.12 3.03
CA GLY A 75 10.14 8.20 3.18
C GLY A 75 8.86 8.93 3.60
N LEU A 76 7.73 8.56 3.00
CA LEU A 76 6.43 9.18 3.25
C LEU A 76 6.03 9.11 4.74
N LYS A 77 6.29 7.97 5.39
CA LYS A 77 5.99 7.77 6.82
C LYS A 77 6.71 8.78 7.70
N GLU A 78 8.00 8.98 7.46
CA GLU A 78 8.83 9.92 8.20
C GLU A 78 8.43 11.37 7.94
N TRP A 79 8.12 11.69 6.68
CA TRP A 79 7.64 13.02 6.32
C TRP A 79 6.30 13.35 6.99
N ILE A 80 5.35 12.41 7.02
CA ILE A 80 4.06 12.60 7.72
C ILE A 80 4.27 12.82 9.21
N ARG A 81 5.16 12.06 9.86
CA ARG A 81 5.45 12.26 11.29
C ARG A 81 6.01 13.65 11.61
N LYS A 82 6.83 14.21 10.72
CA LYS A 82 7.34 15.58 10.83
C LYS A 82 6.32 16.65 10.44
N ASN A 83 5.27 16.28 9.70
CA ASN A 83 4.25 17.18 9.19
C ASN A 83 2.83 16.63 9.47
N PRO A 84 2.46 16.29 10.71
CA PRO A 84 1.25 15.50 10.98
C PRO A 84 -0.05 16.19 10.52
N ASN A 85 -0.06 17.53 10.50
CA ASN A 85 -1.21 18.34 10.08
C ASN A 85 -1.71 18.03 8.65
N VAL A 86 -0.89 17.41 7.79
CA VAL A 86 -1.28 17.02 6.43
C VAL A 86 -2.37 15.95 6.40
N LEU A 87 -2.52 15.18 7.49
CA LEU A 87 -3.59 14.18 7.63
C LEU A 87 -4.94 14.80 8.00
N GLY A 88 -4.94 16.03 8.51
CA GLY A 88 -6.10 16.68 9.09
C GLY A 88 -6.46 16.17 10.50
N HIS A 89 -7.13 17.02 11.29
CA HIS A 89 -7.39 16.77 12.72
C HIS A 89 -8.13 15.45 12.99
N LYS A 90 -9.17 15.12 12.21
CA LYS A 90 -9.98 13.91 12.42
C LYS A 90 -9.16 12.63 12.30
N VAL A 91 -8.20 12.62 11.37
CA VAL A 91 -7.36 11.44 11.16
C VAL A 91 -6.35 11.31 12.29
N LEU A 92 -5.69 12.41 12.65
CA LEU A 92 -4.73 12.45 13.75
C LEU A 92 -5.34 12.02 15.09
N GLU A 93 -6.52 12.52 15.41
CA GLU A 93 -7.21 12.19 16.67
C GLU A 93 -7.54 10.70 16.77
N LYS A 94 -7.98 10.10 15.66
CA LYS A 94 -8.47 8.71 15.66
C LYS A 94 -7.40 7.66 15.38
N TRP A 95 -6.40 7.95 14.55
CA TRP A 95 -5.38 6.99 14.12
C TRP A 95 -3.94 7.44 14.36
N GLY A 96 -3.73 8.66 14.84
CA GLY A 96 -2.39 9.20 15.08
C GLY A 96 -1.69 9.68 13.80
N PRO A 97 -0.37 9.93 13.88
CA PRO A 97 0.42 10.50 12.78
C PRO A 97 0.85 9.45 11.75
N ASP A 98 -0.10 8.65 11.25
CA ASP A 98 0.12 7.64 10.22
C ASP A 98 -1.11 7.50 9.30
N LEU A 99 -0.92 6.96 8.10
CA LEU A 99 -2.04 6.69 7.20
C LEU A 99 -2.85 5.49 7.71
N PRO A 100 -4.19 5.62 7.84
CA PRO A 100 -5.03 4.52 8.31
C PRO A 100 -5.37 3.50 7.21
N PHE A 101 -4.69 3.56 6.06
CA PHE A 101 -4.90 2.68 4.93
C PHE A 101 -3.61 2.45 4.14
N LEU A 102 -3.57 1.36 3.39
CA LEU A 102 -2.56 1.06 2.39
C LEU A 102 -3.27 0.91 1.04
N PHE A 103 -2.87 1.72 0.05
CA PHE A 103 -3.42 1.62 -1.29
C PHE A 103 -2.53 0.75 -2.17
N LYS A 104 -3.15 -0.09 -3.00
CA LYS A 104 -2.44 -1.02 -3.88
C LYS A 104 -3.05 -1.11 -5.27
N VAL A 105 -2.19 -1.40 -6.25
CA VAL A 105 -2.60 -1.96 -7.55
C VAL A 105 -2.05 -3.38 -7.63
N LEU A 106 -2.90 -4.33 -8.02
CA LEU A 106 -2.52 -5.74 -8.15
C LEU A 106 -2.53 -6.15 -9.62
N SER A 107 -1.56 -6.97 -10.03
CA SER A 107 -1.50 -7.60 -11.35
C SER A 107 -1.42 -9.11 -11.19
N VAL A 108 -2.59 -9.74 -11.09
CA VAL A 108 -2.74 -11.15 -10.73
C VAL A 108 -2.62 -12.06 -11.97
N ALA A 109 -1.72 -13.04 -11.93
CA ALA A 109 -1.59 -14.10 -12.94
C ALA A 109 -2.05 -15.47 -12.43
N LYS A 110 -1.80 -15.76 -11.15
CA LYS A 110 -2.21 -17.00 -10.48
C LYS A 110 -3.25 -16.71 -9.39
N ALA A 111 -4.16 -17.64 -9.17
CA ALA A 111 -5.13 -17.51 -8.08
C ALA A 111 -4.42 -17.34 -6.73
N LEU A 112 -4.89 -16.39 -5.93
CA LEU A 112 -4.41 -16.20 -4.56
C LEU A 112 -5.10 -17.19 -3.61
N SER A 113 -4.58 -17.33 -2.40
CA SER A 113 -5.23 -18.17 -1.39
C SER A 113 -6.63 -17.65 -1.06
N ILE A 114 -7.52 -18.58 -0.70
CA ILE A 114 -8.79 -18.23 -0.05
C ILE A 114 -8.46 -17.68 1.32
N GLN A 115 -9.00 -16.50 1.64
CA GLN A 115 -8.63 -15.75 2.83
C GLN A 115 -9.88 -15.21 3.53
N ALA A 116 -9.77 -15.11 4.86
CA ALA A 116 -10.68 -14.36 5.70
C ALA A 116 -9.83 -13.52 6.67
N HIS A 117 -10.32 -12.34 7.02
CA HIS A 117 -9.66 -11.46 7.97
C HIS A 117 -10.45 -11.43 9.28
N PRO A 118 -9.78 -11.58 10.43
CA PRO A 118 -10.46 -11.44 11.71
C PRO A 118 -10.97 -10.00 11.89
N ASP A 119 -12.03 -9.85 12.68
CA ASP A 119 -12.39 -8.55 13.21
C ASP A 119 -11.35 -8.07 14.23
N LYS A 120 -11.58 -6.89 14.80
CA LYS A 120 -10.59 -6.22 15.65
C LYS A 120 -10.42 -6.89 17.01
N GLU A 121 -11.46 -7.56 17.51
CA GLU A 121 -11.40 -8.25 18.80
C GLU A 121 -10.61 -9.54 18.63
N LEU A 122 -10.98 -10.35 17.63
CA LEU A 122 -10.32 -11.60 17.32
C LEU A 122 -8.86 -11.39 16.88
N ALA A 123 -8.54 -10.33 16.13
CA ALA A 123 -7.16 -10.01 15.75
C ALA A 123 -6.24 -9.81 16.96
N LYS A 124 -6.72 -9.12 18.01
CA LYS A 124 -5.94 -8.91 19.25
C LYS A 124 -5.72 -10.21 20.01
N GLU A 125 -6.70 -11.10 20.04
CA GLU A 125 -6.57 -12.42 20.66
C GLU A 125 -5.57 -13.30 19.90
N LEU A 126 -5.70 -13.34 18.57
CA LEU A 126 -4.84 -14.11 17.69
C LEU A 126 -3.38 -13.64 17.72
N LEU A 127 -3.14 -12.32 17.82
CA LEU A 127 -1.80 -11.77 18.03
C LEU A 127 -1.17 -12.32 19.33
N LYS A 128 -1.92 -12.40 20.43
CA LYS A 128 -1.41 -12.93 21.70
C LYS A 128 -1.15 -14.44 21.63
N LEU A 129 -2.06 -15.19 21.02
CA LEU A 129 -1.99 -16.66 20.95
C LEU A 129 -0.96 -17.16 19.92
N LYS A 130 -0.82 -16.45 18.80
CA LYS A 130 -0.02 -16.86 17.64
C LYS A 130 0.77 -15.67 17.05
N PRO A 131 1.66 -15.02 17.82
CA PRO A 131 2.36 -13.80 17.38
C PRO A 131 3.27 -14.00 16.16
N ASN A 132 3.70 -15.24 15.90
CA ASN A 132 4.48 -15.56 14.70
C ASN A 132 3.65 -15.49 13.41
N LEU A 133 2.34 -15.73 13.50
CA LEU A 133 1.40 -15.76 12.37
C LEU A 133 0.65 -14.45 12.19
N TYR A 134 0.20 -13.82 13.28
CA TYR A 134 -0.52 -12.54 13.25
C TYR A 134 0.42 -11.42 13.62
N LYS A 135 0.60 -10.46 12.71
CA LYS A 135 1.64 -9.41 12.83
C LYS A 135 1.20 -8.19 13.61
N ASP A 136 -0.11 -7.99 13.75
CA ASP A 136 -0.71 -6.90 14.50
C ASP A 136 -2.10 -7.30 15.03
N GLY A 137 -2.67 -6.45 15.88
CA GLY A 137 -3.98 -6.65 16.50
C GLY A 137 -5.10 -5.88 15.82
N ASN A 138 -4.97 -5.60 14.52
CA ASN A 138 -5.94 -4.80 13.78
C ASN A 138 -6.82 -5.68 12.87
N HIS A 139 -8.05 -5.24 12.64
CA HIS A 139 -8.84 -5.79 11.54
C HIS A 139 -8.29 -5.34 10.19
N LYS A 140 -8.64 -6.05 9.13
CA LYS A 140 -8.21 -5.73 7.76
C LYS A 140 -9.41 -5.69 6.81
N PRO A 141 -10.28 -4.68 6.92
CA PRO A 141 -11.30 -4.45 5.91
C PRO A 141 -10.64 -4.07 4.58
N GLU A 142 -11.10 -4.65 3.49
CA GLU A 142 -10.54 -4.45 2.15
C GLU A 142 -11.64 -4.11 1.14
N MET A 143 -11.26 -3.40 0.07
CA MET A 143 -12.11 -3.08 -1.06
C MET A 143 -11.30 -3.28 -2.33
N ALA A 144 -11.88 -3.98 -3.31
CA ALA A 144 -11.28 -4.18 -4.62
C ALA A 144 -12.08 -3.43 -5.69
N LEU A 145 -11.36 -2.71 -6.56
CA LEU A 145 -11.93 -2.08 -7.75
C LEU A 145 -11.26 -2.68 -8.99
N ALA A 146 -12.06 -3.23 -9.89
CA ALA A 146 -11.57 -3.84 -11.11
C ALA A 146 -11.11 -2.76 -12.11
N ILE A 147 -9.84 -2.82 -12.53
CA ILE A 147 -9.26 -1.97 -13.59
C ILE A 147 -9.29 -2.70 -14.94
N THR A 148 -9.32 -4.03 -14.91
CA THR A 148 -9.47 -4.94 -16.04
C THR A 148 -10.55 -5.98 -15.71
N GLU A 149 -10.83 -6.94 -16.61
CA GLU A 149 -11.60 -8.13 -16.22
C GLU A 149 -10.97 -8.76 -14.97
N PHE A 150 -11.81 -9.07 -13.99
CA PHE A 150 -11.41 -9.55 -12.68
C PHE A 150 -12.36 -10.65 -12.22
N ARG A 151 -11.80 -11.70 -11.60
CA ARG A 151 -12.54 -12.82 -11.05
C ARG A 151 -12.18 -12.97 -9.58
N ALA A 152 -13.19 -13.15 -8.73
CA ALA A 152 -13.01 -13.37 -7.31
C ALA A 152 -14.04 -14.37 -6.77
N LEU A 153 -13.65 -15.05 -5.70
CA LEU A 153 -14.58 -15.73 -4.79
C LEU A 153 -14.84 -14.77 -3.63
N CYS A 154 -16.11 -14.52 -3.32
CA CYS A 154 -16.51 -13.61 -2.25
C CYS A 154 -17.79 -14.10 -1.57
N GLY A 155 -17.69 -14.42 -0.28
CA GLY A 155 -18.81 -14.93 0.50
C GLY A 155 -19.20 -16.37 0.17
N PHE A 156 -20.14 -16.88 0.95
CA PHE A 156 -20.80 -18.15 0.68
C PHE A 156 -21.90 -17.96 -0.38
N ILE A 157 -22.16 -19.02 -1.15
CA ILE A 157 -23.36 -19.12 -1.96
C ILE A 157 -24.60 -19.25 -1.07
N THR A 158 -25.79 -19.11 -1.67
CA THR A 158 -27.04 -19.50 -1.02
C THR A 158 -27.08 -21.00 -0.79
N LEU A 159 -27.85 -21.43 0.21
CA LEU A 159 -28.07 -22.85 0.50
C LEU A 159 -29.04 -23.52 -0.51
N GLU A 160 -29.77 -22.70 -1.25
CA GLU A 160 -30.68 -23.07 -2.34
C GLU A 160 -29.96 -22.98 -3.69
#